data_AF-A3X942-F1
#
_entry.id   AF-A3X942-F1
#
_cell.length_a   1.000
_cell.length_b   1.000
_cell.length_c   1.000
_cell.angle_alpha   90.00
_cell.angle_beta   90.00
_cell.angle_gamma   90.00
#
_symmetry.space_group_name_H-M   'P 1'
#
loop_
_entity.id
_entity.type
_entity.pdbx_description
1 polymer ?
#
loop_
_entity_poly.entity_id
_entity_poly.type
_entity_poly.pdbx_seq_one_letter_code
_entity_poly.pdbx_strand_id
1 'polypeptide(L)'
;MEVPKGKKGTFERQAMYHAEAHTLMQIYTKTGGNMPPVLTIYVDRVACSSCQAVLPDLVKNMGIDTLKIVLSDRRQPVVTKDGFFGDWQ
;
A
#
# COMPACT_ATOMS: atom_id res chain seq x y z
N MET A 1 -13.88 -3.56 -5.91
CA MET A 1 -14.72 -2.34 -5.99
C MET A 1 -14.09 -1.47 -7.08
N GLU A 2 -14.77 -1.25 -8.21
CA GLU A 2 -14.21 -0.44 -9.30
C GLU A 2 -14.21 1.04 -8.92
N VAL A 3 -13.06 1.71 -9.04
CA VAL A 3 -12.93 3.15 -8.76
C VAL A 3 -13.71 3.92 -9.83
N PRO A 4 -14.70 4.77 -9.48
CA PRO A 4 -15.49 5.50 -10.46
C PRO A 4 -14.61 6.41 -11.33
N LYS A 5 -14.70 6.24 -12.67
CA LYS A 5 -14.06 7.10 -13.67
C LYS A 5 -14.48 8.57 -13.43
N GLY A 6 -13.58 9.37 -12.85
CA GLY A 6 -13.80 10.78 -12.52
C GLY A 6 -13.35 11.19 -11.12
N LYS A 7 -13.17 10.25 -10.18
CA LYS A 7 -12.66 10.51 -8.82
C LYS A 7 -11.25 9.94 -8.56
N LYS A 8 -10.61 9.41 -9.61
CA LYS A 8 -9.29 8.74 -9.51
C LYS A 8 -8.24 9.65 -8.87
N GLY A 9 -8.13 10.90 -9.34
CA GLY A 9 -7.16 11.87 -8.81
C GLY A 9 -7.40 12.35 -7.37
N THR A 10 -8.64 12.33 -6.86
CA THR A 10 -8.92 12.68 -5.45
C THR A 10 -8.68 11.50 -4.51
N PHE A 11 -9.00 10.28 -4.95
CA PHE A 11 -8.71 9.04 -4.22
C PHE A 11 -7.21 8.80 -4.09
N GLU A 12 -6.48 8.95 -5.20
CA GLU A 12 -5.01 8.84 -5.24
C GLU A 12 -4.37 9.87 -4.31
N ARG A 13 -4.78 11.14 -4.38
CA ARG A 13 -4.25 12.20 -3.50
C ARG A 13 -4.50 11.94 -2.03
N GLN A 14 -5.69 11.47 -1.63
CA GLN A 14 -5.97 11.18 -0.23
C GLN A 14 -5.16 10.00 0.30
N ALA A 15 -5.02 8.94 -0.51
CA ALA A 15 -4.23 7.77 -0.12
C ALA A 15 -2.77 8.13 0.18
N MET A 16 -2.17 9.06 -0.57
CA MET A 16 -0.77 9.50 -0.36
C MET A 16 -0.54 10.17 1.00
N TYR A 17 -1.57 10.69 1.65
CA TYR A 17 -1.47 11.27 2.99
C TYR A 17 -1.87 10.31 4.11
N HIS A 18 -2.27 9.07 3.77
CA HIS A 18 -2.55 8.04 4.77
C HIS A 18 -1.27 7.29 5.17
N ALA A 19 -1.32 6.67 6.35
CA ALA A 19 -0.16 6.09 7.01
C ALA A 19 0.58 5.08 6.12
N GLU A 20 -0.12 4.23 5.35
CA GLU A 20 0.52 3.17 4.56
C GLU A 20 1.34 3.74 3.41
N ALA A 21 0.72 4.57 2.55
CA ALA A 21 1.40 5.16 1.41
C ALA A 21 2.47 6.18 1.84
N HIS A 22 2.17 6.98 2.87
CA HIS A 22 3.10 7.97 3.39
C HIS A 22 4.36 7.30 3.96
N THR A 23 4.21 6.23 4.73
CA THR A 23 5.35 5.47 5.26
C THR A 23 6.21 4.89 4.15
N LEU A 24 5.59 4.30 3.11
CA LEU A 24 6.32 3.77 1.95
C LEU A 24 7.11 4.87 1.22
N MET A 25 6.50 6.04 1.00
CA MET A 25 7.19 7.18 0.39
C MET A 25 8.37 7.66 1.24
N GLN A 26 8.20 7.76 2.56
CA GLN A 26 9.28 8.15 3.46
C GLN A 26 10.45 7.17 3.41
N ILE A 27 10.18 5.86 3.38
CA ILE A 27 11.23 4.84 3.25
C ILE A 27 11.91 4.98 1.89
N TYR A 28 11.14 5.11 0.81
CA TYR A 28 11.67 5.30 -0.54
C TYR A 28 12.62 6.51 -0.63
N THR A 29 12.25 7.65 -0.03
CA THR A 29 13.13 8.81 0.05
C THR A 29 14.39 8.52 0.87
N LYS A 30 14.25 7.86 2.02
CA LYS A 30 15.39 7.54 2.91
C LYS A 30 16.38 6.55 2.29
N THR A 31 15.92 5.64 1.44
CA THR A 31 16.76 4.65 0.76
C THR A 31 17.30 5.15 -0.59
N GLY A 32 16.98 6.38 -1.00
CA GLY A 32 17.33 6.90 -2.32
C GLY A 32 16.70 6.09 -3.45
N GLY A 33 15.51 5.53 -3.22
CA GLY A 33 14.78 4.68 -4.16
C GLY A 33 15.16 3.20 -4.14
N ASN A 34 16.12 2.79 -3.31
CA ASN A 34 16.56 1.39 -3.20
C ASN A 34 15.68 0.63 -2.20
N MET A 35 14.51 0.20 -2.63
CA MET A 35 13.61 -0.59 -1.80
C MET A 35 14.02 -2.07 -1.80
N PRO A 36 13.89 -2.78 -0.66
CA PRO A 36 14.02 -4.23 -0.66
C PRO A 36 12.86 -4.86 -1.44
N PRO A 37 13.06 -6.02 -2.09
CA PRO A 37 12.01 -6.72 -2.84
C PRO A 37 10.87 -7.20 -1.94
N VAL A 38 11.16 -7.43 -0.65
CA VAL A 38 10.16 -7.82 0.35
C VAL A 38 10.21 -6.83 1.51
N LEU A 39 9.07 -6.24 1.83
CA LEU A 39 8.92 -5.28 2.91
C LEU A 39 7.75 -5.68 3.81
N THR A 40 7.87 -5.44 5.10
CA THR A 40 6.79 -5.65 6.07
C THR A 40 6.49 -4.33 6.76
N ILE A 41 5.22 -3.93 6.79
CA ILE A 41 4.73 -2.81 7.59
C ILE A 41 3.75 -3.31 8.65
N TYR A 42 3.78 -2.66 9.81
CA TYR A 42 2.83 -2.88 10.88
C TYR A 42 1.87 -1.71 10.90
N VAL A 43 0.57 -2.00 10.85
CA VAL A 43 -0.49 -0.98 10.81
C VAL A 43 -1.57 -1.30 11.83
N ASP A 44 -2.12 -0.27 12.47
CA ASP A 44 -3.12 -0.46 13.53
C ASP A 44 -4.50 -0.86 12.97
N ARG A 45 -4.79 -0.47 11.73
CA ARG A 45 -6.10 -0.63 11.08
C ARG A 45 -5.97 -1.15 9.66
N VAL A 46 -7.01 -1.85 9.22
CA VAL A 46 -7.21 -2.26 7.82
C VAL A 46 -7.10 -1.06 6.90
N ALA A 47 -6.38 -1.24 5.79
CA ALA A 47 -6.22 -0.21 4.78
C ALA A 47 -7.58 0.18 4.21
N CYS A 48 -7.87 1.48 4.15
CA CYS A 48 -9.12 1.96 3.57
C CYS A 48 -9.19 1.70 2.05
N SER A 49 -10.37 1.84 1.45
CA SER A 49 -10.58 1.57 0.02
C SER A 49 -9.68 2.38 -0.92
N SER A 50 -9.24 3.59 -0.51
CA SER A 50 -8.30 4.40 -1.30
C SER A 50 -6.87 3.87 -1.22
N CYS A 51 -6.38 3.52 -0.03
CA CYS A 51 -5.08 2.86 0.11
C CYS A 51 -5.08 1.51 -0.63
N GLN A 52 -6.17 0.75 -0.52
CA GLN A 52 -6.37 -0.47 -1.29
C GLN A 52 -6.51 -0.22 -2.81
N ALA A 53 -6.75 0.99 -3.30
CA ALA A 53 -6.71 1.23 -4.74
C ALA A 53 -5.29 1.54 -5.23
N VAL A 54 -4.46 2.14 -4.38
CA VAL A 54 -3.19 2.77 -4.78
C VAL A 54 -1.97 1.93 -4.43
N LEU A 55 -2.02 1.13 -3.35
CA LEU A 55 -0.88 0.35 -2.88
C LEU A 55 -0.24 -0.57 -3.94
N PRO A 56 -0.97 -1.28 -4.85
CA PRO A 56 -0.35 -2.16 -5.84
C PRO A 56 0.47 -1.37 -6.87
N ASP A 57 -0.06 -0.24 -7.32
CA ASP A 57 0.65 0.66 -8.23
C ASP A 57 1.86 1.28 -7.53
N LEU A 58 1.73 1.64 -6.25
CA LEU A 58 2.83 2.19 -5.46
C LEU A 58 3.96 1.18 -5.27
N VAL A 59 3.66 -0.05 -4.84
CA VAL A 59 4.69 -1.09 -4.64
C VAL A 59 5.37 -1.46 -5.95
N LYS A 60 4.61 -1.53 -7.07
CA LYS A 60 5.15 -1.75 -8.41
C LYS A 60 6.12 -0.64 -8.82
N ASN A 61 5.73 0.63 -8.65
CA ASN A 61 6.56 1.78 -9.03
C ASN A 61 7.80 1.93 -8.13
N MET A 62 7.73 1.44 -6.89
CA MET A 62 8.83 1.45 -5.94
C MET A 62 9.77 0.24 -6.06
N GLY A 63 9.49 -0.72 -6.95
CA GLY A 63 10.31 -1.93 -7.12
C GLY A 63 10.19 -2.92 -5.97
N ILE A 64 9.04 -2.95 -5.28
CA ILE A 64 8.74 -3.89 -4.20
C ILE A 64 7.92 -5.05 -4.78
N ASP A 65 8.44 -6.27 -4.68
CA ASP A 65 7.75 -7.47 -5.15
C ASP A 65 6.62 -7.89 -4.20
N THR A 66 6.86 -7.77 -2.89
CA THR A 66 5.92 -8.20 -1.86
C THR A 66 5.91 -7.25 -0.67
N LEU A 67 4.77 -6.62 -0.43
CA LEU A 67 4.48 -5.85 0.78
C LEU A 67 3.59 -6.68 1.71
N LYS A 68 4.12 -7.09 2.85
CA LYS A 68 3.36 -7.72 3.93
C LYS A 68 2.83 -6.65 4.86
N ILE A 69 1.55 -6.72 5.19
CA ILE A 69 0.90 -5.76 6.08
C ILE A 69 0.42 -6.55 7.30
N VAL A 70 0.99 -6.26 8.47
CA VAL A 70 0.65 -6.94 9.72
C VAL A 70 -0.29 -6.06 10.52
N LEU A 71 -1.49 -6.57 10.76
CA LEU A 71 -2.52 -5.92 11.56
C LEU A 71 -2.39 -6.31 13.04
N SER A 72 -2.94 -5.47 13.92
CA SER A 72 -2.98 -5.69 15.37
C SER A 72 -3.70 -6.98 15.78
N ASP A 73 -4.67 -7.42 14.99
CA ASP A 73 -5.41 -8.68 15.16
C ASP A 73 -4.72 -9.91 14.54
N ARG A 74 -3.46 -9.77 14.14
CA ARG A 74 -2.60 -10.80 13.51
C ARG A 74 -2.99 -11.17 12.08
N ARG A 75 -3.96 -10.52 11.45
CA ARG A 75 -4.16 -10.66 10.00
C ARG A 75 -2.91 -10.15 9.27
N GLN A 76 -2.53 -10.86 8.21
CA GLN A 76 -1.32 -10.59 7.44
C GLN A 76 -1.61 -10.55 5.93
N PRO A 77 -2.43 -9.60 5.48
CA PRO A 77 -2.61 -9.42 4.06
C PRO A 77 -1.32 -9.06 3.34
N VAL A 78 -1.30 -9.37 2.05
CA VAL A 78 -0.18 -9.17 1.14
C VAL A 78 -0.60 -8.30 -0.03
N VAL A 79 0.26 -7.35 -0.39
CA VAL A 79 0.14 -6.55 -1.61
C VAL A 79 1.31 -6.87 -2.53
N THR A 80 1.02 -7.09 -3.80
CA THR A 80 2.01 -7.27 -4.86
C THR A 80 1.65 -6.37 -6.04
N LYS A 81 2.49 -6.34 -7.07
CA LYS A 81 2.19 -5.69 -8.36
C LYS A 81 0.91 -6.21 -9.03
N ASP A 82 0.48 -7.43 -8.70
CA ASP A 82 -0.66 -8.11 -9.31
C ASP A 82 -1.96 -7.92 -8.50
N GLY A 83 -1.89 -7.21 -7.36
CA GLY A 83 -3.04 -6.87 -6.52
C GLY A 83 -2.90 -7.32 -5.08
N PHE A 84 -4.05 -7.49 -4.42
CA PHE A 84 -4.18 -7.81 -2.99
C PHE A 84 -4.51 -9.29 -2.78
N PHE A 85 -3.90 -9.86 -1.76
CA PHE A 85 -4.10 -11.25 -1.35
C PHE A 85 -4.25 -11.33 0.17
N GLY A 86 -5.09 -12.24 0.65
CA GLY A 86 -5.33 -12.46 2.08
C GLY A 86 -6.55 -11.71 2.63
N ASP A 87 -6.80 -11.94 3.91
CA ASP A 87 -7.99 -11.43 4.60
C ASP A 87 -7.78 -10.00 5.12
N TRP A 88 -8.66 -9.11 4.68
CA TRP A 88 -8.71 -7.68 5.04
C TRP A 88 -10.05 -7.28 5.66
N GLN A 89 -11.04 -8.19 5.75
CA GLN A 89 -12.39 -7.87 6.22
C GLN A 89 -12.58 -8.35 7.66
#